data_AF-A0A374WT63-F1
#
_entry.id   AF-A0A374WT63-F1
#
_cell.length_a   1.000
_cell.length_b   1.000
_cell.length_c   1.000
_cell.angle_alpha   90.00
_cell.angle_beta   90.00
_cell.angle_gamma   90.00
#
_symmetry.space_group_name_H-M   'P 1'
#
loop_
_entity.id
_entity.type
_entity.pdbx_description
1 polymer ?
#
loop_
_entity_poly.entity_id
_entity_poly.type
_entity_poly.pdbx_seq_one_letter_code
_entity_poly.pdbx_strand_id
1 'polypeptide(L)'
;MQIDELPAGEQTQNPDLDMNQVVGTHDILMLCFDTLRYDVSKEEEAAGRTPVLNSHGGEWEKRHAPGNFTYPSHFAIFAGFLPSPAEPHSLRSRKWLFFPVQAGTGRIPPAGSYPFTEATFVQSLANVGYETICIGGVNFFSKRNELGRVFPGYFTKSYWLPTFGCTAPDSTEKQIDFALKKLENYPEDKRIFMYINFSAIHYPNCHYVEGKMKDDKESHAAALQYVDSQLPRLFQAFQKRGNTLVIALSDHGTCYGEDGYEYHCISHETVYTVPYKHFILTKK
;
A
#
# COMPACT_ATOMS: atom_id res chain seq x y z
N MET A 1 13.11 36.68 13.96
CA MET A 1 11.99 35.76 13.73
C MET A 1 12.57 34.36 13.83
N GLN A 2 12.35 33.64 14.92
CA GLN A 2 12.65 32.20 14.96
C GLN A 2 11.65 31.58 13.99
N ILE A 3 12.15 31.18 12.83
CA ILE A 3 11.36 30.37 11.91
C ILE A 3 11.22 29.04 12.63
N ASP A 4 10.00 28.65 12.95
CA ASP A 4 9.69 27.32 13.49
C ASP A 4 9.83 26.30 12.33
N GLU A 5 11.01 26.28 11.70
CA GLU A 5 11.41 25.19 10.82
C GLU A 5 11.39 23.95 11.70
N LEU A 6 10.64 22.91 11.29
CA LEU A 6 10.69 21.61 11.95
C LEU A 6 12.17 21.22 12.09
N PRO A 7 12.75 21.27 13.31
CA PRO A 7 14.14 20.89 13.47
C PRO A 7 14.24 19.43 13.09
N ALA A 8 15.32 19.07 12.38
CA ALA A 8 15.64 17.71 12.01
C ALA A 8 15.33 16.79 13.19
N GLY A 9 14.36 15.89 13.03
CA GLY A 9 13.84 15.11 14.15
C GLY A 9 14.97 14.32 14.80
N GLU A 10 15.17 14.51 16.10
CA GLU A 10 15.98 13.59 16.90
C GLU A 10 15.20 12.28 17.00
N GLN A 11 15.62 11.27 16.26
CA GLN A 11 15.18 9.90 16.47
C GLN A 11 15.96 9.31 17.64
N THR A 12 15.32 9.22 18.80
CA THR A 12 15.89 8.67 20.02
C THR A 12 15.86 7.14 20.09
N GLN A 13 15.37 6.47 19.03
CA GLN A 13 15.26 5.02 18.94
C GLN A 13 15.87 4.52 17.63
N ASN A 14 16.58 3.39 17.70
CA ASN A 14 17.05 2.70 16.50
C ASN A 14 15.86 2.30 15.63
N PRO A 15 15.97 2.43 14.30
CA PRO A 15 14.90 2.06 13.40
C PRO A 15 14.69 0.54 13.40
N ASP A 16 13.43 0.10 13.44
CA ASP A 16 13.08 -1.33 13.36
C ASP A 16 13.41 -1.92 11.97
N LEU A 17 13.56 -1.05 10.96
CA LEU A 17 13.98 -1.35 9.60
C LEU A 17 14.85 -0.20 9.06
N ASP A 18 16.03 -0.52 8.53
CA ASP A 18 16.90 0.44 7.85
C ASP A 18 16.76 0.32 6.33
N MET A 19 16.08 1.28 5.71
CA MET A 19 15.85 1.32 4.28
C MET A 19 17.14 1.51 3.47
N ASN A 20 18.22 2.03 4.06
CA ASN A 20 19.53 2.08 3.39
C ASN A 20 20.15 0.69 3.22
N GLN A 21 19.71 -0.29 4.02
CA GLN A 21 20.08 -1.70 3.87
C GLN A 21 19.08 -2.47 3.00
N VAL A 22 17.93 -1.88 2.66
CA VAL A 22 16.89 -2.47 1.80
C VAL A 22 17.07 -2.07 0.35
N VAL A 23 17.20 -0.76 0.09
CA VAL A 23 17.28 -0.24 -1.27
C VAL A 23 18.59 -0.68 -1.93
N GLY A 24 18.46 -1.31 -3.10
CA GLY A 24 19.55 -1.93 -3.87
C GLY A 24 19.75 -3.42 -3.60
N THR A 25 19.28 -3.93 -2.46
CA THR A 25 19.54 -5.32 -2.03
C THR A 25 18.29 -6.19 -1.98
N HIS A 26 17.13 -5.60 -1.71
CA HIS A 26 15.84 -6.28 -1.62
C HIS A 26 14.93 -5.88 -2.78
N ASP A 27 14.06 -6.81 -3.18
CA ASP A 27 12.84 -6.40 -3.89
C ASP A 27 11.92 -5.65 -2.92
N ILE A 28 11.04 -4.81 -3.44
CA ILE A 28 10.05 -4.07 -2.65
C ILE A 28 8.67 -4.34 -3.25
N LEU A 29 7.78 -4.91 -2.45
CA LEU A 29 6.39 -5.20 -2.81
C LEU A 29 5.46 -4.33 -1.97
N MET A 30 4.76 -3.39 -2.60
CA MET A 30 3.75 -2.57 -1.95
C MET A 30 2.36 -3.05 -2.35
N LEU A 31 1.59 -3.48 -1.35
CA LEU A 31 0.22 -3.96 -1.49
C LEU A 31 -0.73 -2.90 -0.93
N CYS A 32 -1.52 -2.30 -1.82
CA CYS A 32 -2.58 -1.38 -1.46
C CYS A 32 -3.93 -2.12 -1.49
N PHE A 33 -4.52 -2.30 -0.32
CA PHE A 33 -5.83 -2.90 -0.12
C PHE A 33 -6.88 -1.82 -0.23
N ASP A 34 -7.23 -1.41 -1.46
CA ASP A 34 -8.20 -0.33 -1.71
C ASP A 34 -9.63 -0.91 -1.59
N THR A 35 -10.46 -0.54 -0.61
CA THR A 35 -10.37 0.54 0.38
C THR A 35 -10.55 -0.01 1.81
N LEU A 36 -9.59 -0.80 2.27
CA LEU A 36 -9.68 -1.59 3.49
C LEU A 36 -9.75 -0.71 4.75
N ARG A 37 -10.75 -0.98 5.59
CA ARG A 37 -10.91 -0.37 6.91
C ARG A 37 -10.08 -1.08 7.98
N TYR A 38 -9.60 -0.33 8.95
CA TYR A 38 -8.85 -0.90 10.08
C TYR A 38 -9.68 -1.86 10.93
N ASP A 39 -10.92 -1.48 11.27
CA ASP A 39 -11.78 -2.30 12.13
C ASP A 39 -12.06 -3.68 11.52
N VAL A 40 -12.39 -3.72 10.22
CA VAL A 40 -12.57 -4.99 9.49
C VAL A 40 -11.29 -5.81 9.47
N SER A 41 -10.13 -5.20 9.18
CA SER A 41 -8.86 -5.93 9.16
C SER A 41 -8.50 -6.53 10.53
N LYS A 42 -8.83 -5.83 11.62
CA LYS A 42 -8.59 -6.31 13.00
C LYS A 42 -9.55 -7.42 13.40
N GLU A 43 -10.82 -7.32 13.03
CA GLU A 43 -11.80 -8.38 13.27
C GLU A 43 -11.41 -9.68 12.54
N GLU A 44 -10.97 -9.58 11.28
CA GLU A 44 -10.49 -10.74 10.50
C GLU A 44 -9.18 -11.32 11.03
N GLU A 45 -8.24 -10.46 11.45
CA GLU A 45 -6.98 -10.86 12.08
C GLU A 45 -7.24 -11.64 13.38
N ALA A 46 -8.05 -11.08 14.29
CA ALA A 46 -8.39 -11.70 15.57
C ALA A 46 -9.16 -13.03 15.41
N ALA A 47 -9.96 -13.15 14.36
CA ALA A 47 -10.68 -14.38 14.05
C ALA A 47 -9.84 -15.43 13.30
N GLY A 48 -8.59 -15.12 12.93
CA GLY A 48 -7.73 -16.05 12.19
C GLY A 48 -8.16 -16.29 10.74
N ARG A 49 -9.00 -15.41 10.17
CA ARG A 49 -9.57 -15.56 8.82
C ARG A 49 -8.68 -15.03 7.70
N THR A 50 -7.60 -14.34 8.05
CA THR A 50 -6.53 -13.90 7.14
C THR A 50 -5.19 -14.56 7.48
N PRO A 51 -5.08 -15.90 7.42
CA PRO A 51 -3.90 -16.63 7.92
C PRO A 51 -2.58 -16.23 7.23
N VAL A 52 -2.62 -15.79 5.98
CA VAL A 52 -1.40 -15.43 5.24
C VAL A 52 -0.86 -14.10 5.74
N LEU A 53 -1.71 -13.10 5.88
CA LEU A 53 -1.35 -11.82 6.48
C LEU A 53 -0.99 -12.00 7.94
N ASN A 54 -1.74 -12.77 8.73
CA ASN A 54 -1.49 -12.96 10.16
C ASN A 54 -0.14 -13.62 10.46
N SER A 55 0.38 -14.43 9.54
CA SER A 55 1.70 -15.08 9.69
C SER A 55 2.89 -14.16 9.39
N HIS A 56 2.66 -12.89 9.01
CA HIS A 56 3.72 -11.96 8.61
C HIS A 56 3.57 -10.56 9.23
N GLY A 57 4.70 -9.99 9.64
CA GLY A 57 4.80 -8.57 10.03
C GLY A 57 4.08 -8.17 11.30
N GLY A 58 3.75 -9.13 12.15
CA GLY A 58 2.97 -8.89 13.36
C GLY A 58 1.54 -8.45 13.05
N GLU A 59 0.96 -7.81 14.05
CA GLU A 59 -0.41 -7.32 14.01
C GLU A 59 -0.57 -6.08 13.12
N TRP A 60 -1.78 -5.86 12.59
CA TRP A 60 -2.11 -4.59 11.93
C TRP A 60 -1.95 -3.38 12.87
N GLU A 61 -1.18 -2.39 12.41
CA GLU A 61 -1.10 -1.09 13.08
C GLU A 61 -2.30 -0.21 12.71
N LYS A 62 -2.86 0.49 13.71
CA LYS A 62 -3.89 1.52 13.49
C LYS A 62 -3.25 2.79 12.97
N ARG A 63 -3.57 3.18 11.74
CA ARG A 63 -3.01 4.39 11.10
C ARG A 63 -4.08 5.26 10.48
N HIS A 64 -3.74 6.52 10.22
CA HIS A 64 -4.55 7.46 9.47
C HIS A 64 -4.03 7.61 8.04
N ALA A 65 -4.92 7.44 7.08
CA ALA A 65 -4.69 7.66 5.67
C ALA A 65 -4.33 9.13 5.41
N PRO A 66 -3.39 9.40 4.48
CA PRO A 66 -2.98 10.76 4.15
C PRO A 66 -3.99 11.50 3.26
N GLY A 67 -5.03 10.81 2.77
CA GLY A 67 -6.15 11.37 2.02
C GLY A 67 -7.41 10.54 2.24
N ASN A 68 -8.58 11.09 1.92
CA ASN A 68 -9.89 10.45 2.18
C ASN A 68 -10.51 9.74 0.96
N PHE A 69 -9.78 9.65 -0.15
CA PHE A 69 -10.11 8.79 -1.28
C PHE A 69 -8.85 8.50 -2.11
N THR A 70 -8.97 7.63 -3.12
CA THR A 70 -7.83 7.10 -3.88
C THR A 70 -6.87 8.19 -4.36
N TYR A 71 -7.39 9.28 -4.96
CA TYR A 71 -6.53 10.26 -5.62
C TYR A 71 -5.60 11.01 -4.64
N PRO A 72 -6.08 11.78 -3.66
CA PRO A 72 -5.20 12.51 -2.73
C PRO A 72 -4.32 11.56 -1.91
N SER A 73 -4.83 10.38 -1.54
CA SER A 73 -4.06 9.43 -0.75
C SER A 73 -2.86 8.89 -1.53
N HIS A 74 -3.06 8.50 -2.79
CA HIS A 74 -1.96 7.98 -3.63
C HIS A 74 -0.90 9.03 -3.98
N PHE A 75 -1.29 10.30 -4.16
CA PHE A 75 -0.30 11.38 -4.29
C PHE A 75 0.63 11.44 -3.07
N ALA A 76 0.03 11.43 -1.88
CA ALA A 76 0.79 11.51 -0.64
C ALA A 76 1.64 10.25 -0.43
N ILE A 77 1.09 9.06 -0.65
CA ILE A 77 1.80 7.78 -0.54
C ILE A 77 3.03 7.77 -1.44
N PHE A 78 2.89 8.07 -2.74
CA PHE A 78 4.02 8.05 -3.68
C PHE A 78 5.03 9.19 -3.44
N ALA A 79 4.61 10.27 -2.76
CA ALA A 79 5.50 11.30 -2.23
C ALA A 79 6.16 10.92 -0.88
N GLY A 80 6.02 9.68 -0.41
CA GLY A 80 6.67 9.17 0.81
C GLY A 80 5.85 9.35 2.10
N PHE A 81 4.68 9.97 2.02
CA PHE A 81 3.78 10.17 3.16
C PHE A 81 2.83 8.98 3.32
N LEU A 82 3.37 7.83 3.73
CA LEU A 82 2.57 6.64 4.08
C LEU A 82 1.61 6.92 5.24
N PRO A 83 0.55 6.11 5.45
CA PRO A 83 -0.35 6.27 6.60
C PRO A 83 0.42 6.46 7.91
N SER A 84 0.03 7.45 8.70
CA SER A 84 0.69 7.84 9.96
C SER A 84 0.04 7.13 11.15
N PRO A 85 0.74 6.83 12.25
CA PRO A 85 0.12 6.29 13.46
C PRO A 85 -1.12 7.08 13.88
N ALA A 86 -2.21 6.37 14.22
CA ALA A 86 -3.46 7.00 14.62
C ALA A 86 -3.39 7.64 16.02
N GLU A 87 -2.58 7.04 16.90
CA GLU A 87 -2.35 7.55 18.24
C GLU A 87 -1.53 8.86 18.22
N PRO A 88 -1.75 9.76 19.19
CA PRO A 88 -0.98 10.99 19.31
C PRO A 88 0.52 10.73 19.34
N HIS A 89 1.25 11.33 18.40
CA HIS A 89 2.70 11.22 18.32
C HIS A 89 3.30 12.55 17.87
N SER A 90 4.57 12.77 18.22
CA SER A 90 5.30 13.91 17.67
C SER A 90 5.57 13.67 16.18
N LEU A 91 5.27 14.65 15.33
CA LEU A 91 5.65 14.59 13.92
C LEU A 91 7.17 14.38 13.74
N ARG A 92 7.98 14.84 14.71
CA ARG A 92 9.44 14.64 14.73
C ARG A 92 9.85 13.19 14.98
N SER A 93 9.03 12.42 15.68
CA SER A 93 9.27 11.00 15.96
C SER A 93 8.60 10.08 14.93
N ARG A 94 8.07 10.63 13.83
CA ARG A 94 7.53 9.84 12.73
C ARG A 94 8.62 8.92 12.18
N LYS A 95 8.33 7.63 12.08
CA LYS A 95 9.18 6.66 11.39
C LYS A 95 8.95 6.79 9.88
N TRP A 96 10.02 7.02 9.13
CA TRP A 96 9.97 7.20 7.68
C TRP A 96 10.62 6.01 7.00
N LEU A 97 9.90 5.38 6.05
CA LEU A 97 10.54 4.46 5.11
C LEU A 97 11.18 5.25 3.96
N PHE A 98 10.40 6.12 3.32
CA PHE A 98 10.85 6.99 2.24
C PHE A 98 10.74 8.44 2.70
N PHE A 99 11.83 9.19 2.63
CA PHE A 99 11.91 10.55 3.14
C PHE A 99 12.07 11.56 1.98
N PRO A 100 11.03 12.35 1.66
CA PRO A 100 11.14 13.39 0.64
C PRO A 100 11.99 14.54 1.20
N VAL A 101 13.20 14.73 0.68
CA VAL A 101 14.11 15.78 1.14
C VAL A 101 13.58 17.15 0.70
N GLN A 102 13.60 18.14 1.60
CA GLN A 102 13.19 19.52 1.31
C GLN A 102 11.72 19.73 0.91
N ALA A 103 10.81 18.82 1.29
CA ALA A 103 9.36 18.96 1.09
C ALA A 103 8.64 19.53 2.34
N GLY A 104 9.28 20.47 3.06
CA GLY A 104 8.85 20.92 4.39
C GLY A 104 9.22 19.97 5.54
N THR A 105 9.90 18.87 5.24
CA THR A 105 10.37 17.81 6.15
C THR A 105 11.79 18.03 6.69
N GLY A 106 12.52 19.03 6.19
CA GLY A 106 13.91 19.31 6.51
C GLY A 106 14.93 18.75 5.52
N ARG A 107 16.23 18.97 5.78
CA ARG A 107 17.34 18.52 4.93
C ARG A 107 18.04 17.24 5.43
N ILE A 108 17.86 16.93 6.70
CA ILE A 108 18.53 15.80 7.34
C ILE A 108 17.52 14.65 7.40
N PRO A 109 17.73 13.56 6.64
CA PRO A 109 16.86 12.41 6.71
C PRO A 109 16.98 11.73 8.07
N PRO A 110 15.87 11.28 8.66
CA PRO A 110 15.89 10.47 9.87
C PRO A 110 16.68 9.16 9.63
N ALA A 111 17.31 8.65 10.68
CA ALA A 111 18.06 7.40 10.61
C ALA A 111 17.16 6.24 10.11
N GLY A 112 17.73 5.36 9.29
CA GLY A 112 16.99 4.24 8.72
C GLY A 112 16.02 4.57 7.58
N SER A 113 15.83 5.85 7.24
CA SER A 113 14.97 6.22 6.10
C SER A 113 15.76 6.28 4.79
N TYR A 114 15.07 6.08 3.66
CA TYR A 114 15.61 6.29 2.33
C TYR A 114 15.29 7.71 1.84
N PRO A 115 16.27 8.63 1.81
CA PRO A 115 16.07 9.97 1.29
C PRO A 115 15.93 9.97 -0.23
N PHE A 116 15.05 10.82 -0.75
CA PHE A 116 14.95 11.08 -2.19
C PHE A 116 14.65 12.56 -2.47
N THR A 117 14.94 13.01 -3.70
CA THR A 117 14.71 14.40 -4.14
C THR A 117 13.80 14.50 -5.36
N GLU A 118 13.53 13.37 -6.00
CA GLU A 118 12.57 13.23 -7.08
C GLU A 118 11.13 13.51 -6.62
N ALA A 119 10.20 13.67 -7.57
CA ALA A 119 8.80 13.94 -7.27
C ALA A 119 8.12 12.78 -6.52
N THR A 120 8.63 11.55 -6.68
CA THR A 120 8.13 10.36 -5.98
C THR A 120 9.28 9.44 -5.60
N PHE A 121 9.10 8.64 -4.54
CA PHE A 121 10.08 7.61 -4.20
C PHE A 121 10.16 6.53 -5.31
N VAL A 122 9.07 6.33 -6.07
CA VAL A 122 9.02 5.40 -7.21
C VAL A 122 10.03 5.82 -8.28
N GLN A 123 10.05 7.10 -8.64
CA GLN A 123 11.03 7.63 -9.59
C GLN A 123 12.46 7.50 -9.06
N SER A 124 12.67 7.75 -7.77
CA SER A 124 13.98 7.58 -7.13
C SER A 124 14.47 6.13 -7.18
N LEU A 125 13.59 5.16 -6.87
CA LEU A 125 13.89 3.73 -7.01
C LEU A 125 14.27 3.34 -8.45
N ALA A 126 13.55 3.87 -9.44
CA ALA A 126 13.90 3.65 -10.84
C ALA A 126 15.29 4.19 -11.19
N ASN A 127 15.64 5.38 -10.69
CA ASN A 127 16.95 6.02 -10.92
C ASN A 127 18.11 5.21 -10.31
N VAL A 128 17.89 4.53 -9.18
CA VAL A 128 18.89 3.63 -8.57
C VAL A 128 18.82 2.19 -9.09
N GLY A 129 18.12 1.97 -10.20
CA GLY A 129 18.19 0.75 -10.99
C GLY A 129 17.07 -0.27 -10.77
N TYR A 130 16.04 0.04 -9.99
CA TYR A 130 14.86 -0.82 -9.88
C TYR A 130 14.07 -0.83 -11.21
N GLU A 131 13.46 -1.97 -11.55
CA GLU A 131 12.28 -1.93 -12.42
C GLU A 131 11.05 -1.66 -11.55
N THR A 132 10.29 -0.61 -11.89
CA THR A 132 9.10 -0.20 -11.14
C THR A 132 7.83 -0.62 -11.89
N ILE A 133 7.03 -1.49 -11.26
CA ILE A 133 5.88 -2.13 -11.89
C ILE A 133 4.61 -1.78 -11.11
N CYS A 134 3.66 -1.12 -11.77
CA CYS A 134 2.32 -0.88 -11.25
C CYS A 134 1.31 -1.86 -11.88
N ILE A 135 0.54 -2.53 -11.04
CA ILE A 135 -0.65 -3.29 -11.40
C ILE A 135 -1.84 -2.63 -10.72
N GLY A 136 -2.60 -1.85 -11.48
CA GLY A 136 -3.72 -1.08 -11.00
C GLY A 136 -5.01 -1.89 -10.92
N GLY A 137 -5.86 -1.61 -9.93
CA GLY A 137 -7.20 -2.17 -9.80
C GLY A 137 -8.30 -1.16 -10.16
N VAL A 138 -8.19 0.08 -9.68
CA VAL A 138 -9.23 1.10 -9.87
C VAL A 138 -9.00 2.03 -11.07
N ASN A 139 -10.00 2.83 -11.43
CA ASN A 139 -10.01 3.67 -12.64
C ASN A 139 -8.87 4.71 -12.69
N PHE A 140 -8.34 5.13 -11.53
CA PHE A 140 -7.17 6.02 -11.44
C PHE A 140 -5.88 5.40 -11.99
N PHE A 141 -5.87 4.10 -12.25
CA PHE A 141 -4.76 3.38 -12.87
C PHE A 141 -5.07 2.87 -14.29
N SER A 142 -6.27 3.16 -14.82
CA SER A 142 -6.78 2.52 -16.03
C SER A 142 -6.10 2.94 -17.33
N LYS A 143 -5.40 4.08 -17.34
CA LYS A 143 -4.79 4.72 -18.54
C LYS A 143 -5.80 5.04 -19.65
N ARG A 144 -7.10 4.97 -19.36
CA ARG A 144 -8.19 5.22 -20.33
C ARG A 144 -8.44 6.70 -20.59
N ASN A 145 -8.13 7.56 -19.62
CA ASN A 145 -8.22 9.02 -19.71
C ASN A 145 -7.00 9.67 -19.05
N GLU A 146 -6.83 10.98 -19.19
CA GLU A 146 -5.67 11.72 -18.66
C GLU A 146 -5.52 11.56 -17.15
N LEU A 147 -6.63 11.62 -16.40
CA LEU A 147 -6.63 11.43 -14.96
C LEU A 147 -6.12 10.02 -14.57
N GLY A 148 -6.59 9.00 -15.28
CA GLY A 148 -6.16 7.61 -15.12
C GLY A 148 -4.77 7.31 -15.66
N ARG A 149 -4.04 8.30 -16.21
CA ARG A 149 -2.62 8.19 -16.62
C ARG A 149 -1.66 8.77 -15.58
N VAL A 150 -2.16 9.53 -14.60
CA VAL A 150 -1.34 10.21 -13.59
C VAL A 150 -0.49 9.23 -12.78
N PHE A 151 -1.10 8.36 -11.98
CA PHE A 151 -0.32 7.39 -11.17
C PHE A 151 0.43 6.36 -12.01
N PRO A 152 -0.17 5.79 -13.08
CA PRO A 152 0.58 4.90 -13.99
C PRO A 152 1.83 5.53 -14.62
N GLY A 153 1.86 6.87 -14.73
CA GLY A 153 2.99 7.63 -15.26
C GLY A 153 4.20 7.72 -14.31
N TYR A 154 4.05 7.37 -13.03
CA TYR A 154 5.16 7.36 -12.07
C TYR A 154 6.05 6.12 -12.20
N PHE A 155 5.56 5.08 -12.88
CA PHE A 155 6.22 3.79 -12.99
C PHE A 155 6.80 3.58 -14.38
N THR A 156 7.95 2.92 -14.45
CA THR A 156 8.58 2.48 -15.69
C THR A 156 7.70 1.47 -16.45
N LYS A 157 6.90 0.66 -15.74
CA LYS A 157 5.85 -0.21 -16.30
C LYS A 157 4.55 -0.04 -15.52
N SER A 158 3.43 0.10 -16.23
CA SER A 158 2.11 0.19 -15.62
C SER A 158 1.05 -0.55 -16.43
N TYR A 159 0.24 -1.33 -15.72
CA TYR A 159 -0.72 -2.25 -16.31
C TYR A 159 -2.08 -2.14 -15.62
N TRP A 160 -3.12 -2.16 -16.44
CA TRP A 160 -4.50 -2.28 -16.01
C TRP A 160 -5.28 -3.03 -17.11
N LEU A 161 -6.13 -3.98 -16.72
CA LEU A 161 -7.03 -4.71 -17.60
C LEU A 161 -8.45 -4.65 -17.00
N PRO A 162 -9.51 -4.77 -17.82
CA PRO A 162 -10.88 -4.82 -17.29
C PRO A 162 -11.09 -5.88 -16.20
N THR A 163 -10.41 -7.03 -16.33
CA THR A 163 -10.44 -8.13 -15.36
C THR A 163 -9.70 -7.83 -14.04
N PHE A 164 -9.02 -6.68 -13.92
CA PHE A 164 -8.42 -6.22 -12.66
C PHE A 164 -9.35 -5.24 -11.92
N GLY A 165 -10.46 -4.83 -12.54
CA GLY A 165 -11.37 -3.82 -12.00
C GLY A 165 -12.29 -4.35 -10.90
N CYS A 166 -12.94 -3.43 -10.19
CA CYS A 166 -13.81 -3.74 -9.04
C CYS A 166 -15.03 -4.61 -9.39
N THR A 167 -15.46 -4.62 -10.66
CA THR A 167 -16.59 -5.45 -11.11
C THR A 167 -16.19 -6.89 -11.45
N ALA A 168 -14.89 -7.22 -11.42
CA ALA A 168 -14.40 -8.57 -11.67
C ALA A 168 -14.21 -9.29 -10.32
N PRO A 169 -15.04 -10.30 -9.99
CA PRO A 169 -14.95 -11.00 -8.70
C PRO A 169 -13.63 -11.76 -8.53
N ASP A 170 -13.00 -12.15 -9.64
CA ASP A 170 -11.70 -12.82 -9.71
C ASP A 170 -10.51 -11.86 -9.85
N SER A 171 -10.70 -10.55 -9.59
CA SER A 171 -9.71 -9.50 -9.87
C SER A 171 -8.34 -9.75 -9.21
N THR A 172 -8.30 -10.09 -7.92
CA THR A 172 -7.06 -10.36 -7.19
C THR A 172 -6.29 -11.53 -7.80
N GLU A 173 -6.99 -12.63 -8.13
CA GLU A 173 -6.37 -13.79 -8.80
C GLU A 173 -5.74 -13.35 -10.12
N LYS A 174 -6.46 -12.58 -10.95
CA LYS A 174 -5.94 -12.10 -12.24
C LYS A 174 -4.80 -11.11 -12.10
N GLN A 175 -4.83 -10.24 -11.10
CA GLN A 175 -3.73 -9.33 -10.79
C GLN A 175 -2.48 -10.10 -10.37
N ILE A 176 -2.62 -11.12 -9.52
CA ILE A 176 -1.50 -11.96 -9.07
C ILE A 176 -0.97 -12.85 -10.20
N ASP A 177 -1.83 -13.50 -10.99
CA ASP A 177 -1.43 -14.24 -12.19
C ASP A 177 -0.58 -13.37 -13.13
N PHE A 178 -0.99 -12.13 -13.32
CA PHE A 178 -0.27 -11.18 -14.14
C PHE A 178 1.07 -10.77 -13.50
N ALA A 179 1.09 -10.51 -12.19
CA ALA A 179 2.31 -10.21 -11.44
C ALA A 179 3.35 -11.33 -11.60
N LEU A 180 2.93 -12.58 -11.43
CA LEU A 180 3.79 -13.76 -11.55
C LEU A 180 4.41 -13.86 -12.95
N LYS A 181 3.59 -13.74 -14.00
CA LYS A 181 4.07 -13.73 -15.40
C LYS A 181 5.04 -12.58 -15.67
N LYS A 182 4.87 -11.44 -15.00
CA LYS A 182 5.80 -10.30 -15.14
C LYS A 182 7.14 -10.59 -14.51
N LEU A 183 7.17 -11.17 -13.31
CA LEU A 183 8.39 -11.52 -12.60
C LEU A 183 9.29 -12.49 -13.40
N GLU A 184 8.72 -13.37 -14.23
CA GLU A 184 9.46 -14.28 -15.11
C GLU A 184 10.38 -13.56 -16.13
N ASN A 185 10.09 -12.29 -16.46
CA ASN A 185 10.86 -11.54 -17.47
C ASN A 185 12.11 -10.87 -16.90
N TYR A 186 12.34 -10.95 -15.59
CA TYR A 186 13.41 -10.22 -14.93
C TYR A 186 14.38 -11.20 -14.25
N PRO A 187 15.70 -11.08 -14.47
CA PRO A 187 16.68 -11.88 -13.73
C PRO A 187 16.70 -11.48 -12.25
N GLU A 188 17.24 -12.34 -11.38
CA GLU A 188 17.22 -12.14 -9.91
C GLU A 188 18.07 -10.94 -9.41
N ASP A 189 19.05 -10.53 -10.21
CA ASP A 189 19.92 -9.37 -9.94
C ASP A 189 19.24 -8.04 -10.30
N LYS A 190 18.17 -8.07 -11.11
CA LYS A 190 17.33 -6.91 -11.36
C LYS A 190 16.29 -6.75 -10.24
N ARG A 191 16.54 -5.78 -9.36
CA ARG A 191 15.63 -5.43 -8.26
C ARG A 191 14.30 -4.91 -8.79
N ILE A 192 13.21 -5.36 -8.17
CA ILE A 192 11.84 -5.00 -8.54
C ILE A 192 11.22 -4.17 -7.42
N PHE A 193 10.61 -3.05 -7.78
CA PHE A 193 9.57 -2.42 -6.98
C PHE A 193 8.23 -2.70 -7.63
N MET A 194 7.40 -3.52 -6.99
CA MET A 194 6.07 -3.85 -7.49
C MET A 194 5.02 -3.23 -6.58
N TYR A 195 4.12 -2.47 -7.18
CA TYR A 195 2.95 -1.91 -6.53
C TYR A 195 1.70 -2.59 -7.10
N ILE A 196 0.85 -3.13 -6.22
CA ILE A 196 -0.44 -3.72 -6.59
C ILE A 196 -1.55 -3.00 -5.82
N ASN A 197 -2.50 -2.43 -6.55
CA ASN A 197 -3.74 -1.87 -6.02
C ASN A 197 -4.85 -2.92 -6.18
N PHE A 198 -5.18 -3.64 -5.10
CA PHE A 198 -6.23 -4.65 -5.12
C PHE A 198 -7.60 -3.96 -5.18
N SER A 199 -8.41 -4.30 -6.18
CA SER A 199 -9.75 -3.72 -6.36
C SER A 199 -10.86 -4.50 -5.67
N ALA A 200 -10.60 -5.72 -5.21
CA ALA A 200 -11.61 -6.62 -4.67
C ALA A 200 -12.35 -6.08 -3.45
N ILE A 201 -11.69 -5.28 -2.60
CA ILE A 201 -12.29 -4.73 -1.38
C ILE A 201 -13.14 -3.49 -1.72
N HIS A 202 -12.77 -2.76 -2.77
CA HIS A 202 -13.53 -1.64 -3.29
C HIS A 202 -14.88 -2.09 -3.85
N TYR A 203 -15.87 -1.21 -3.80
CA TYR A 203 -17.21 -1.50 -4.32
C TYR A 203 -17.19 -1.79 -5.84
N PRO A 204 -18.07 -2.69 -6.33
CA PRO A 204 -18.93 -3.58 -5.55
C PRO A 204 -18.15 -4.76 -4.94
N ASN A 205 -18.33 -5.00 -3.63
CA ASN A 205 -17.74 -6.15 -2.93
C ASN A 205 -18.78 -7.17 -2.43
N CYS A 206 -20.07 -6.91 -2.61
CA CYS A 206 -21.16 -7.82 -2.29
C CYS A 206 -21.03 -9.20 -2.97
N HIS A 207 -20.33 -9.27 -4.11
CA HIS A 207 -20.09 -10.51 -4.86
C HIS A 207 -19.37 -11.60 -4.07
N TYR A 208 -18.69 -11.25 -2.97
CA TYR A 208 -17.98 -12.20 -2.11
C TYR A 208 -18.88 -12.88 -1.06
N VAL A 209 -20.16 -12.53 -1.00
CA VAL A 209 -21.15 -13.15 -0.10
C VAL A 209 -22.35 -13.60 -0.91
N GLU A 210 -22.66 -14.90 -0.86
CA GLU A 210 -23.76 -15.48 -1.61
C GLU A 210 -25.11 -14.80 -1.27
N GLY A 211 -25.87 -14.43 -2.30
CA GLY A 211 -27.19 -13.81 -2.15
C GLY A 211 -27.17 -12.33 -1.74
N LYS A 212 -26.01 -11.72 -1.50
CA LYS A 212 -25.91 -10.31 -1.10
C LYS A 212 -25.94 -9.39 -2.32
N MET A 213 -26.70 -8.29 -2.20
CA MET A 213 -26.93 -7.32 -3.27
C MET A 213 -26.34 -5.93 -2.98
N LYS A 214 -25.95 -5.66 -1.74
CA LYS A 214 -25.39 -4.39 -1.28
C LYS A 214 -24.11 -4.65 -0.50
N ASP A 215 -23.15 -3.75 -0.65
CA ASP A 215 -21.92 -3.82 0.11
C ASP A 215 -22.17 -3.42 1.56
N ASP A 216 -21.50 -4.11 2.48
CA ASP A 216 -21.44 -3.79 3.89
C ASP A 216 -20.14 -4.32 4.52
N LYS A 217 -20.03 -4.24 5.86
CA LYS A 217 -18.86 -4.76 6.58
C LYS A 217 -18.61 -6.25 6.35
N GLU A 218 -19.64 -7.08 6.19
CA GLU A 218 -19.47 -8.52 6.01
C GLU A 218 -18.95 -8.84 4.61
N SER A 219 -19.45 -8.19 3.56
CA SER A 219 -18.88 -8.37 2.21
C SER A 219 -17.49 -7.78 2.07
N HIS A 220 -17.19 -6.70 2.79
CA HIS A 220 -15.84 -6.15 2.92
C HIS A 220 -14.86 -7.14 3.57
N ALA A 221 -15.28 -7.82 4.64
CA ALA A 221 -14.50 -8.86 5.30
C ALA A 221 -14.26 -10.07 4.37
N ALA A 222 -15.31 -10.53 3.67
CA ALA A 222 -15.20 -11.62 2.71
C ALA A 222 -14.24 -11.29 1.55
N ALA A 223 -14.25 -10.04 1.07
CA ALA A 223 -13.30 -9.57 0.07
C ALA A 223 -11.85 -9.60 0.59
N LEU A 224 -11.60 -9.20 1.84
CA LEU A 224 -10.27 -9.30 2.46
C LEU A 224 -9.79 -10.75 2.57
N GLN A 225 -10.66 -11.67 2.99
CA GLN A 225 -10.35 -13.11 3.03
C GLN A 225 -10.00 -13.64 1.63
N TYR A 226 -10.74 -13.21 0.61
CA TYR A 226 -10.44 -13.54 -0.79
C TYR A 226 -9.05 -13.04 -1.19
N VAL A 227 -8.72 -11.77 -0.90
CA VAL A 227 -7.38 -11.24 -1.20
C VAL A 227 -6.30 -12.06 -0.49
N ASP A 228 -6.45 -12.32 0.81
CA ASP A 228 -5.51 -13.10 1.63
C ASP A 228 -5.26 -14.49 1.03
N SER A 229 -6.31 -15.17 0.57
CA SER A 229 -6.21 -16.51 -0.04
C SER A 229 -5.29 -16.58 -1.27
N GLN A 230 -5.11 -15.47 -1.98
CA GLN A 230 -4.30 -15.42 -3.20
C GLN A 230 -2.84 -15.04 -2.94
N LEU A 231 -2.54 -14.38 -1.82
CA LEU A 231 -1.21 -13.89 -1.46
C LEU A 231 -0.10 -14.96 -1.38
N PRO A 232 -0.35 -16.24 -1.00
CA PRO A 232 0.73 -17.23 -0.91
C PRO A 232 1.51 -17.39 -2.20
N ARG A 233 0.82 -17.37 -3.35
CA ARG A 233 1.43 -17.52 -4.68
C ARG A 233 2.38 -16.36 -4.97
N LEU A 234 1.96 -15.14 -4.64
CA LEU A 234 2.75 -13.93 -4.81
C LEU A 234 3.98 -13.92 -3.89
N PHE A 235 3.78 -14.18 -2.60
CA PHE A 235 4.87 -14.19 -1.61
C PHE A 235 5.91 -15.26 -1.91
N GLN A 236 5.49 -16.47 -2.29
CA GLN A 236 6.41 -17.53 -2.68
C GLN A 236 7.25 -17.14 -3.91
N ALA A 237 6.68 -16.43 -4.88
CA ALA A 237 7.43 -15.98 -6.05
C ALA A 237 8.50 -14.95 -5.68
N PHE A 238 8.18 -13.99 -4.81
CA PHE A 238 9.16 -13.05 -4.29
C PHE A 238 10.24 -13.73 -3.44
N GLN A 239 9.86 -14.66 -2.54
CA GLN A 239 10.82 -15.44 -1.74
C GLN A 239 11.78 -16.27 -2.58
N LYS A 240 11.34 -16.81 -3.72
CA LYS A 240 12.24 -17.54 -4.63
C LYS A 240 13.29 -16.62 -5.26
N ARG A 241 12.92 -15.38 -5.58
CA ARG A 241 13.82 -14.42 -6.24
C ARG A 241 14.82 -13.82 -5.26
N GLY A 242 14.36 -13.37 -4.08
CA GLY A 242 15.20 -12.64 -3.17
C GLY A 242 14.53 -12.25 -1.85
N ASN A 243 15.32 -11.65 -0.97
CA ASN A 243 14.75 -10.97 0.18
C ASN A 243 13.88 -9.81 -0.32
N THR A 244 12.68 -9.68 0.22
CA THR A 244 11.69 -8.71 -0.24
C THR A 244 11.10 -7.95 0.93
N LEU A 245 11.13 -6.62 0.88
CA LEU A 245 10.33 -5.79 1.78
C LEU A 245 8.89 -5.76 1.28
N VAL A 246 7.95 -6.23 2.09
CA VAL A 246 6.52 -6.07 1.85
C VAL A 246 6.00 -4.90 2.66
N ILE A 247 5.29 -3.98 2.01
CA ILE A 247 4.53 -2.89 2.65
C ILE A 247 3.06 -3.14 2.34
N ALA A 248 2.27 -3.48 3.36
CA ALA A 248 0.84 -3.71 3.26
C ALA A 248 0.10 -2.54 3.90
N LEU A 249 -0.71 -1.83 3.13
CA LEU A 249 -1.45 -0.66 3.59
C LEU A 249 -2.81 -0.55 2.89
N SER A 250 -3.70 0.23 3.47
CA SER A 250 -4.83 0.79 2.74
C SER A 250 -4.60 2.27 2.46
N ASP A 251 -5.08 2.74 1.32
CA ASP A 251 -5.04 4.15 0.94
C ASP A 251 -6.13 4.97 1.63
N HIS A 252 -7.31 4.39 1.85
CA HIS A 252 -8.38 4.94 2.68
C HIS A 252 -9.39 3.83 3.04
N GLY A 253 -10.29 4.10 3.98
CA GLY A 253 -11.46 3.27 4.27
C GLY A 253 -12.74 3.75 3.58
N THR A 254 -13.87 3.16 3.94
CA THR A 254 -15.19 3.44 3.35
C THR A 254 -16.30 3.29 4.38
N CYS A 255 -17.32 4.14 4.30
CA CYS A 255 -18.55 4.00 5.08
C CYS A 255 -19.59 3.14 4.36
N TYR A 256 -20.40 2.44 5.15
CA TYR A 256 -21.55 1.61 4.77
C TYR A 256 -22.85 2.10 5.44
N GLY A 257 -22.93 3.38 5.80
CA GLY A 257 -24.06 3.99 6.51
C GLY A 257 -23.71 4.55 7.88
N GLU A 258 -22.45 4.42 8.35
CA GLU A 258 -22.01 5.02 9.62
C GLU A 258 -22.30 6.52 9.64
N ASP A 259 -22.99 6.98 10.68
CA ASP A 259 -23.42 8.37 10.87
C ASP A 259 -24.19 8.97 9.67
N GLY A 260 -24.83 8.12 8.86
CA GLY A 260 -25.53 8.52 7.64
C GLY A 260 -24.62 8.74 6.43
N TYR A 261 -23.33 8.45 6.54
CA TYR A 261 -22.36 8.52 5.46
C TYR A 261 -22.25 7.20 4.69
N GLU A 262 -22.09 7.29 3.38
CA GLU A 262 -21.80 6.17 2.50
C GLU A 262 -20.52 6.47 1.70
N TYR A 263 -19.75 5.42 1.41
CA TYR A 263 -18.52 5.47 0.61
C TYR A 263 -17.40 6.30 1.26
N HIS A 264 -16.58 6.95 0.44
CA HIS A 264 -15.38 7.68 0.80
C HIS A 264 -15.38 9.05 0.11
N CYS A 265 -14.26 9.78 0.12
CA CYS A 265 -14.17 11.20 -0.25
C CYS A 265 -14.91 12.12 0.74
N ILE A 266 -14.96 11.70 2.00
CA ILE A 266 -15.63 12.39 3.11
C ILE A 266 -14.73 12.38 4.35
N SER A 267 -14.93 13.34 5.23
CA SER A 267 -14.14 13.46 6.45
C SER A 267 -14.74 12.63 7.59
N HIS A 268 -14.63 11.31 7.50
CA HIS A 268 -15.16 10.38 8.50
C HIS A 268 -14.05 9.46 9.06
N GLU A 269 -14.10 9.13 10.35
CA GLU A 269 -13.10 8.30 11.02
C GLU A 269 -12.91 6.95 10.31
N THR A 270 -13.99 6.29 9.92
CA THR A 270 -13.95 5.04 9.13
C THR A 270 -13.20 5.16 7.80
N VAL A 271 -13.16 6.35 7.20
CA VAL A 271 -12.46 6.61 5.94
C VAL A 271 -10.98 6.90 6.18
N TYR A 272 -10.63 7.57 7.27
CA TYR A 272 -9.23 7.84 7.58
C TYR A 272 -8.53 6.67 8.26
N THR A 273 -9.22 5.87 9.04
CA THR A 273 -8.59 4.86 9.90
C THR A 273 -8.37 3.56 9.14
N VAL A 274 -7.11 3.34 8.78
CA VAL A 274 -6.63 2.30 7.87
C VAL A 274 -5.61 1.38 8.54
N PRO A 275 -5.52 0.11 8.10
CA PRO A 275 -4.46 -0.78 8.54
C PRO A 275 -3.15 -0.51 7.80
N TYR A 276 -2.06 -0.77 8.51
CA TYR A 276 -0.71 -0.77 7.96
C TYR A 276 0.12 -1.85 8.62
N LYS A 277 1.01 -2.49 7.86
CA LYS A 277 2.19 -3.19 8.37
C LYS A 277 3.25 -3.37 7.28
N HIS A 278 4.46 -3.67 7.70
CA HIS A 278 5.54 -4.01 6.77
C HIS A 278 6.44 -5.09 7.36
N PHE A 279 7.07 -5.90 6.50
CA PHE A 279 7.90 -7.02 6.92
C PHE A 279 8.83 -7.50 5.81
N ILE A 280 9.87 -8.25 6.19
CA ILE A 280 10.78 -8.90 5.23
C ILE A 280 10.32 -10.33 4.96
N LEU A 281 10.06 -10.64 3.69
CA LEU A 281 10.07 -12.00 3.20
C LEU A 281 11.52 -12.41 2.93
N THR A 282 12.01 -13.42 3.64
CA THR A 282 13.36 -13.95 3.41
C THR A 282 13.40 -14.87 2.20
N LYS A 283 14.52 -14.82 1.46
CA LYS A 283 14.76 -15.73 0.34
C LYS A 283 14.71 -17.18 0.83
N LYS A 284 14.05 -18.06 0.07
CA LYS A 284 13.95 -19.50 0.34
C LYS A 284 14.47 -20.32 -0.82
#